data_AF-A0A660Y8B1-F1
#
_entry.id   AF-A0A660Y8B1-F1
#
_cell.length_a   1.000
_cell.length_b   1.000
_cell.length_c   1.000
_cell.angle_alpha   90.00
_cell.angle_beta   90.00
_cell.angle_gamma   90.00
#
_symmetry.space_group_name_H-M   'P 1'
#
loop_
_entity.id
_entity.type
_entity.pdbx_description
1 polymer ?
#
loop_
_entity_poly.entity_id
_entity_poly.type
_entity_poly.pdbx_seq_one_letter_code
_entity_poly.pdbx_strand_id
1 'polypeptide(L)'
;MSYTYTYTDDYANWPGHYIDSRDQIGTPSVGDMTITINDTLGYLESIAVEVSERRVWDSLFINIDSACVVNNAYEGWDFYYIWNDSQDSGYNVPTAPATGFYSVGSSYNYITSNNGRIGHPSGISDGLASVVGYGVSVDYSNNLLTYTFGGNDKIYLGDEGTFTIGYSPWCANDVFLTPVPEPLTILLLGFGLLGLGLARRKS
;
A
#
# COMPACT_ATOMS: atom_id res chain seq x y z
N MET A 1 18.10 15.69 0.83
CA MET A 1 17.11 15.85 1.92
C MET A 1 16.04 14.77 1.68
N SER A 2 15.06 14.57 2.55
CA SER A 2 14.05 13.54 2.34
C SER A 2 12.69 14.17 2.52
N TYR A 3 11.70 13.73 1.75
CA TYR A 3 10.31 14.11 1.95
C TYR A 3 9.51 12.89 2.40
N THR A 4 8.45 13.18 3.13
CA THR A 4 7.64 12.16 3.78
C THR A 4 6.18 12.38 3.40
N TYR A 5 5.52 11.31 2.98
CA TYR A 5 4.08 11.28 2.88
C TYR A 5 3.50 10.51 4.06
N THR A 6 2.40 11.01 4.61
CA THR A 6 1.65 10.33 5.66
C THR A 6 0.22 10.16 5.17
N TYR A 7 -0.27 8.93 5.23
CA TYR A 7 -1.61 8.54 4.81
C TYR A 7 -2.35 7.97 6.01
N THR A 8 -3.59 8.39 6.18
CA THR A 8 -4.52 7.82 7.16
C THR A 8 -5.21 6.60 6.56
N ASP A 9 -5.67 5.69 7.42
CA ASP A 9 -6.50 4.55 7.01
C ASP A 9 -7.90 5.04 6.62
N ASP A 10 -8.02 5.49 5.37
CA ASP A 10 -9.27 6.03 4.83
C ASP A 10 -10.05 4.97 4.03
N TYR A 11 -9.41 3.86 3.64
CA TYR A 11 -10.03 2.83 2.83
C TYR A 11 -10.38 1.62 3.68
N ALA A 12 -11.66 1.52 4.02
CA ALA A 12 -12.19 0.31 4.63
C ALA A 12 -12.01 -0.94 3.76
N ASN A 13 -11.70 -0.81 2.45
CA ASN A 13 -11.61 -1.92 1.50
C ASN A 13 -10.66 -1.62 0.32
N TRP A 14 -10.06 -2.68 -0.23
CA TRP A 14 -9.41 -2.67 -1.54
C TRP A 14 -10.40 -2.21 -2.65
N PRO A 15 -10.07 -1.19 -3.48
CA PRO A 15 -10.90 -0.79 -4.59
C PRO A 15 -11.18 -1.96 -5.53
N GLY A 16 -12.42 -2.07 -5.99
CA GLY A 16 -12.84 -3.17 -6.88
C GLY A 16 -13.22 -4.47 -6.14
N HIS A 17 -12.96 -4.59 -4.84
CA HIS A 17 -13.38 -5.74 -4.03
C HIS A 17 -14.71 -5.48 -3.32
N TYR A 18 -15.55 -6.50 -3.26
CA TYR A 18 -16.86 -6.43 -2.62
C TYR A 18 -16.74 -6.28 -1.10
N ILE A 19 -17.56 -5.40 -0.53
CA ILE A 19 -17.65 -5.14 0.91
C ILE A 19 -18.69 -6.08 1.52
N ASP A 20 -18.28 -7.00 2.38
CA ASP A 20 -19.26 -7.70 3.23
C ASP A 20 -19.76 -6.73 4.31
N SER A 21 -21.06 -6.47 4.35
CA SER A 21 -21.68 -5.60 5.38
C SER A 21 -21.48 -6.07 6.83
N ARG A 22 -20.99 -7.30 7.04
CA ARG A 22 -20.61 -7.84 8.35
C ARG A 22 -19.17 -7.52 8.75
N ASP A 23 -18.45 -6.83 7.87
CA ASP A 23 -17.09 -6.40 8.09
C ASP A 23 -16.98 -5.53 9.35
N GLN A 24 -16.13 -5.95 10.28
CA GLN A 24 -15.85 -5.24 11.51
C GLN A 24 -14.48 -4.56 11.32
N ILE A 25 -14.44 -3.23 11.40
CA ILE A 25 -13.19 -2.51 11.65
C ILE A 25 -12.60 -3.12 12.92
N GLY A 26 -11.47 -3.81 12.81
CA GLY A 26 -11.00 -4.66 13.89
C GLY A 26 -9.76 -5.49 13.57
N THR A 27 -9.08 -5.83 14.67
CA THR A 27 -7.74 -6.38 14.88
C THR A 27 -7.20 -7.36 13.81
N PRO A 28 -5.98 -7.12 13.27
CA PRO A 28 -5.09 -6.01 13.62
C PRO A 28 -5.67 -4.67 13.17
N SER A 29 -5.45 -3.63 13.97
CA SER A 29 -5.83 -2.26 13.61
C SER A 29 -4.63 -1.63 12.93
N VAL A 30 -4.84 -1.17 11.71
CA VAL A 30 -3.82 -0.43 10.98
C VAL A 30 -4.10 1.07 11.14
N GLY A 31 -3.07 1.84 11.47
CA GLY A 31 -3.14 3.26 11.82
C GLY A 31 -2.72 4.14 10.65
N ASP A 32 -1.64 4.89 10.80
CA ASP A 32 -1.07 5.69 9.70
C ASP A 32 0.02 4.92 8.94
N MET A 33 0.17 5.22 7.64
CA MET A 33 1.32 4.82 6.83
C MET A 33 2.17 6.03 6.49
N THR A 34 3.47 5.94 6.80
CA THR A 34 4.47 6.96 6.51
C THR A 34 5.48 6.44 5.48
N ILE A 35 5.62 7.14 4.36
CA ILE A 35 6.52 6.78 3.25
C ILE A 35 7.62 7.83 3.15
N THR A 36 8.88 7.41 3.23
CA THR A 36 10.04 8.31 3.13
C THR A 36 10.79 8.09 1.84
N ILE A 37 11.02 9.17 1.09
CA ILE A 37 11.68 9.15 -0.22
C ILE A 37 12.89 10.10 -0.20
N ASN A 38 13.98 9.65 -0.80
CA ASN A 38 15.17 10.46 -1.00
C ASN A 38 14.88 11.57 -2.04
N ASP A 39 14.89 12.83 -1.60
CA ASP A 39 14.46 13.96 -2.44
C ASP A 39 15.35 14.20 -3.67
N THR A 40 16.60 13.77 -3.59
CA THR A 40 17.62 14.12 -4.58
C THR A 40 17.56 13.16 -5.75
N LEU A 41 17.04 11.96 -5.50
CA LEU A 41 17.10 10.84 -6.41
C LEU A 41 15.76 10.14 -6.65
N GLY A 42 14.68 10.52 -5.95
CA GLY A 42 13.35 9.92 -6.11
C GLY A 42 13.26 8.44 -5.69
N TYR A 43 14.20 7.97 -4.86
CA TYR A 43 14.25 6.57 -4.44
C TYR A 43 13.54 6.36 -3.10
N LEU A 44 12.75 5.30 -3.01
CA LEU A 44 12.13 4.85 -1.76
C LEU A 44 13.19 4.48 -0.73
N GLU A 45 13.12 5.07 0.47
CA GLU A 45 14.02 4.78 1.59
C GLU A 45 13.34 3.90 2.63
N SER A 46 12.12 4.24 3.03
CA SER A 46 11.38 3.47 4.03
C SER A 46 9.87 3.61 3.92
N ILE A 47 9.17 2.61 4.45
CA ILE A 47 7.73 2.64 4.70
C ILE A 47 7.53 2.20 6.14
N ALA A 48 6.82 3.00 6.92
CA ALA A 48 6.45 2.69 8.28
C ALA A 48 4.93 2.63 8.38
N VAL A 49 4.39 1.54 8.92
CA VAL A 49 2.96 1.32 9.09
C VAL A 49 2.68 1.15 10.57
N GLU A 50 1.77 1.93 11.12
CA GLU A 50 1.29 1.72 12.48
C GLU A 50 0.35 0.52 12.49
N VAL A 51 0.67 -0.51 13.26
CA VAL A 51 -0.11 -1.75 13.33
C VAL A 51 -0.20 -2.20 14.78
N SER A 52 -1.41 -2.18 15.33
CA SER A 52 -1.73 -2.68 16.67
C SER A 52 -2.33 -4.08 16.59
N GLU A 53 -1.98 -4.94 17.55
CA GLU A 53 -2.41 -6.36 17.58
C GLU A 53 -2.03 -7.11 16.29
N ARG A 54 -0.85 -6.80 15.74
CA ARG A 54 -0.33 -7.34 14.49
C ARG A 54 -0.42 -8.86 14.46
N ARG A 55 -0.96 -9.38 13.36
CA ARG A 55 -0.98 -10.81 13.03
C ARG A 55 0.22 -11.12 12.16
N VAL A 56 0.80 -12.31 12.35
CA VAL A 56 2.00 -12.74 11.60
C VAL A 56 1.60 -13.17 10.20
N TRP A 57 1.74 -12.22 9.26
CA TRP A 57 1.78 -12.33 7.81
C TRP A 57 1.44 -10.96 7.25
N ASP A 58 2.43 -10.27 6.70
CA ASP A 58 2.32 -8.89 6.24
C ASP A 58 2.65 -8.80 4.77
N SER A 59 1.70 -8.30 4.00
CA SER A 59 1.83 -8.10 2.56
C SER A 59 1.93 -6.61 2.25
N LEU A 60 3.01 -6.23 1.59
CA LEU A 60 3.24 -4.89 1.09
C LEU A 60 3.29 -4.94 -0.44
N PHE A 61 2.52 -4.08 -1.08
CA PHE A 61 2.34 -4.01 -2.51
C PHE A 61 2.79 -2.63 -2.98
N ILE A 62 3.61 -2.56 -4.04
CA ILE A 62 4.14 -1.31 -4.56
C ILE A 62 3.92 -1.29 -6.07
N ASN A 63 3.30 -0.22 -6.55
CA ASN A 63 3.10 0.09 -7.95
C ASN A 63 3.75 1.45 -8.21
N ILE A 64 4.65 1.48 -9.19
CA ILE A 64 5.41 2.67 -9.56
C ILE A 64 4.85 3.36 -10.82
N ASP A 65 3.82 2.81 -11.46
CA ASP A 65 3.20 3.36 -12.65
C ASP A 65 2.06 4.34 -12.33
N SER A 66 2.31 5.60 -12.69
CA SER A 66 1.35 6.73 -12.70
C SER A 66 0.02 6.44 -13.40
N ALA A 67 0.00 5.55 -14.40
CA ALA A 67 -1.20 5.29 -15.20
C ALA A 67 -2.27 4.50 -14.43
N CYS A 68 -1.88 3.80 -13.36
CA CYS A 68 -2.78 2.97 -12.58
C CYS A 68 -3.79 3.79 -11.77
N VAL A 69 -3.40 4.99 -11.33
CA VAL A 69 -4.26 5.95 -10.61
C VAL A 69 -5.41 6.44 -11.50
N VAL A 70 -5.16 6.62 -12.80
CA VAL A 70 -6.11 7.26 -13.73
C VAL A 70 -7.23 6.31 -14.16
N ASN A 71 -6.95 5.00 -14.20
CA ASN A 71 -7.88 3.99 -14.71
C ASN A 71 -8.51 3.11 -13.62
N ASN A 72 -8.32 3.43 -12.34
CA ASN A 72 -8.64 2.56 -11.20
C ASN A 72 -8.00 1.16 -11.30
N ALA A 73 -6.88 1.04 -12.02
CA ALA A 73 -6.16 -0.20 -12.18
C ALA A 73 -5.13 -0.35 -11.03
N TYR A 74 -5.58 -0.18 -9.78
CA TYR A 74 -4.72 -0.26 -8.60
C TYR A 74 -4.00 -1.61 -8.49
N GLU A 75 -4.54 -2.64 -9.13
CA GLU A 75 -4.02 -4.00 -9.21
C GLU A 75 -2.79 -4.14 -10.14
N GLY A 76 -2.23 -3.06 -10.69
CA GLY A 76 -1.01 -3.12 -11.51
C GLY A 76 0.29 -3.22 -10.71
N TRP A 77 0.39 -4.07 -9.69
CA TRP A 77 1.59 -4.12 -8.81
C TRP A 77 2.86 -4.41 -9.59
N ASP A 78 3.94 -3.70 -9.26
CA ASP A 78 5.28 -3.92 -9.81
C ASP A 78 6.15 -4.71 -8.84
N PHE A 79 6.01 -4.43 -7.56
CA PHE A 79 6.74 -5.08 -6.49
C PHE A 79 5.83 -5.56 -5.37
N TYR A 80 6.27 -6.61 -4.71
CA TYR A 80 5.59 -7.26 -3.62
C TYR A 80 6.60 -7.70 -2.56
N TYR A 81 6.34 -7.36 -1.31
CA TYR A 81 7.06 -7.91 -0.18
C TYR A 81 6.10 -8.70 0.69
N ILE A 82 6.51 -9.90 1.10
CA ILE A 82 5.80 -10.67 2.12
C ILE A 82 6.72 -10.92 3.30
N TRP A 83 6.24 -10.58 4.50
CA TRP A 83 6.84 -11.03 5.75
C TRP A 83 5.98 -12.12 6.38
N ASN A 84 6.45 -13.35 6.31
CA ASN A 84 5.83 -14.51 6.96
C ASN A 84 6.79 -15.02 8.05
N ASP A 85 6.90 -14.28 9.15
CA ASP A 85 7.58 -14.77 10.35
C ASP A 85 6.66 -15.80 11.02
N SER A 86 6.99 -17.08 10.84
CA SER A 86 6.34 -18.26 11.43
C SER A 86 4.89 -18.07 11.94
N GLN A 87 3.93 -18.39 11.06
CA GLN A 87 2.48 -18.60 11.26
C GLN A 87 1.93 -18.33 12.67
N ASP A 88 0.98 -17.40 12.74
CA ASP A 88 0.03 -17.32 13.86
C ASP A 88 -0.58 -18.73 14.05
N SER A 89 -0.24 -19.39 15.16
CA SER A 89 -0.63 -20.77 15.38
C SER A 89 -2.15 -20.85 15.51
N GLY A 90 -2.85 -21.32 14.47
CA GLY A 90 -4.31 -21.43 14.47
C GLY A 90 -5.00 -20.96 13.19
N TYR A 91 -4.29 -20.32 12.26
CA TYR A 91 -4.86 -19.90 10.98
C TYR A 91 -4.35 -20.78 9.82
N ASN A 92 -5.27 -21.31 9.03
CA ASN A 92 -4.96 -22.02 7.79
C ASN A 92 -4.57 -21.00 6.73
N VAL A 93 -3.31 -20.55 6.79
CA VAL A 93 -2.78 -19.65 5.77
C VAL A 93 -2.48 -20.47 4.51
N PRO A 94 -3.00 -20.08 3.32
CA PRO A 94 -2.68 -20.74 2.06
C PRO A 94 -1.18 -20.80 1.83
N THR A 95 -0.74 -21.69 0.93
CA THR A 95 0.66 -21.78 0.54
C THR A 95 1.11 -20.45 -0.09
N ALA A 96 1.73 -19.58 0.72
CA ALA A 96 2.40 -18.40 0.20
C ALA A 96 3.79 -18.71 -0.34
N PRO A 97 4.33 -17.78 -1.15
CA PRO A 97 5.77 -17.66 -1.31
C PRO A 97 6.49 -17.54 0.06
N ALA A 98 7.78 -17.84 0.06
CA ALA A 98 8.63 -17.58 1.21
C ALA A 98 8.66 -16.08 1.53
N THR A 99 9.02 -15.73 2.77
CA THR A 99 9.35 -14.34 3.12
C THR A 99 10.37 -13.78 2.14
N GLY A 100 10.11 -12.60 1.57
CA GLY A 100 11.01 -12.00 0.62
C GLY A 100 10.41 -10.87 -0.21
N PHE A 101 11.25 -10.34 -1.10
CA PHE A 101 10.91 -9.28 -2.05
C PHE A 101 10.84 -9.83 -3.48
N TYR A 102 9.78 -9.45 -4.18
CA TYR A 102 9.39 -10.00 -5.46
C TYR A 102 9.00 -8.90 -6.43
N SER A 103 9.26 -9.13 -7.71
CA SER A 103 8.64 -8.41 -8.81
C SER A 103 7.38 -9.14 -9.20
N VAL A 104 6.34 -8.39 -9.53
CA VAL A 104 5.04 -8.95 -9.90
C VAL A 104 4.91 -8.92 -11.42
N GLY A 105 4.53 -10.05 -12.00
CA GLY A 105 4.27 -10.17 -13.43
C GLY A 105 2.92 -9.57 -13.82
N SER A 106 2.67 -9.46 -15.12
CA SER A 106 1.40 -8.94 -15.66
C SER A 106 0.17 -9.83 -15.39
N SER A 107 0.37 -11.03 -14.84
CA SER A 107 -0.68 -11.97 -14.48
C SER A 107 -0.30 -12.64 -13.17
N TYR A 108 -1.16 -12.51 -12.18
CA TYR A 108 -1.01 -13.08 -10.85
C TYR A 108 -2.38 -13.31 -10.22
N ASN A 109 -2.41 -14.06 -9.13
CA ASN A 109 -3.60 -14.36 -8.34
C ASN A 109 -3.39 -13.88 -6.90
N TYR A 110 -4.41 -13.21 -6.36
CA TYR A 110 -4.42 -12.84 -4.95
C TYR A 110 -4.67 -14.05 -4.05
N ILE A 111 -3.96 -14.08 -2.94
CA ILE A 111 -4.36 -14.82 -1.76
C ILE A 111 -5.42 -13.98 -1.05
N THR A 112 -6.64 -14.49 -0.98
CA THR A 112 -7.71 -13.80 -0.26
C THR A 112 -7.91 -14.41 1.12
N SER A 113 -8.24 -13.56 2.10
CA SER A 113 -8.52 -14.03 3.44
C SER A 113 -9.80 -14.86 3.46
N ASN A 114 -9.79 -15.95 4.23
CA ASN A 114 -10.97 -16.79 4.51
C ASN A 114 -11.51 -16.60 5.94
N ASN A 115 -10.91 -15.69 6.71
CA ASN A 115 -11.30 -15.36 8.08
C ASN A 115 -11.11 -13.85 8.35
N GLY A 116 -11.84 -13.26 9.29
CA GLY A 116 -11.96 -11.81 9.41
C GLY A 116 -12.69 -11.27 8.18
N ARG A 117 -11.98 -10.51 7.33
CA ARG A 117 -12.55 -9.88 6.13
C ARG A 117 -12.46 -10.80 4.91
N ILE A 118 -13.46 -11.68 4.75
CA ILE A 118 -13.48 -12.73 3.71
C ILE A 118 -13.47 -12.11 2.30
N GLY A 119 -12.58 -12.61 1.42
CA GLY A 119 -12.49 -12.19 0.02
C GLY A 119 -11.55 -11.01 -0.24
N HIS A 120 -10.96 -10.43 0.80
CA HIS A 120 -9.99 -9.33 0.66
C HIS A 120 -8.59 -9.85 0.31
N PRO A 121 -7.86 -9.17 -0.57
CA PRO A 121 -6.44 -9.43 -0.82
C PRO A 121 -5.61 -9.36 0.47
N SER A 122 -4.89 -10.44 0.72
CA SER A 122 -3.98 -10.61 1.87
C SER A 122 -2.57 -11.00 1.42
N GLY A 123 -2.34 -11.15 0.11
CA GLY A 123 -1.06 -11.48 -0.49
C GLY A 123 -1.21 -11.90 -1.96
N ILE A 124 -0.13 -12.36 -2.56
CA ILE A 124 -0.06 -12.88 -3.94
C ILE A 124 0.47 -14.32 -3.91
N SER A 125 -0.19 -15.23 -4.62
CA SER A 125 0.19 -16.67 -4.62
C SER A 125 1.12 -17.05 -5.77
N ASP A 126 1.02 -16.37 -6.91
CA ASP A 126 1.77 -16.71 -8.13
C ASP A 126 2.08 -15.46 -8.96
N GLY A 127 2.70 -15.63 -10.13
CA GLY A 127 3.14 -14.49 -10.94
C GLY A 127 4.29 -13.69 -10.32
N LEU A 128 5.00 -14.28 -9.35
CA LEU A 128 6.10 -13.64 -8.64
C LEU A 128 7.45 -14.13 -9.14
N ALA A 129 8.40 -13.21 -9.29
CA ALA A 129 9.80 -13.53 -9.49
C ALA A 129 10.64 -12.89 -8.36
N SER A 130 11.49 -13.67 -7.70
CA SER A 130 12.37 -13.15 -6.65
C SER A 130 13.29 -12.08 -7.22
N VAL A 131 13.35 -10.96 -6.51
CA VAL A 131 14.18 -9.83 -6.92
C VAL A 131 15.55 -9.96 -6.27
N VAL A 132 16.60 -9.84 -7.08
CA VAL A 132 17.99 -9.82 -6.64
C VAL A 132 18.49 -8.38 -6.68
N GLY A 133 19.33 -7.97 -5.72
CA GLY A 133 19.99 -6.65 -5.71
C GLY A 133 19.31 -5.60 -4.85
N TYR A 134 18.03 -5.80 -4.51
CA TYR A 134 17.26 -4.99 -3.56
C TYR A 134 17.39 -5.60 -2.16
N GLY A 135 17.77 -4.79 -1.19
CA GLY A 135 17.78 -5.16 0.23
C GLY A 135 16.54 -4.60 0.90
N VAL A 136 15.73 -5.46 1.51
CA VAL A 136 14.62 -5.01 2.37
C VAL A 136 14.81 -5.63 3.74
N SER A 137 15.01 -4.77 4.74
CA SER A 137 14.97 -5.19 6.14
C SER A 137 13.65 -4.76 6.76
N VAL A 138 13.03 -5.66 7.51
CA VAL A 138 11.77 -5.38 8.19
C VAL A 138 11.94 -5.53 9.69
N ASP A 139 11.45 -4.55 10.43
CA ASP A 139 11.43 -4.53 11.88
C ASP A 139 10.02 -4.20 12.37
N TYR A 140 9.63 -4.78 13.51
CA TYR A 140 8.38 -4.44 14.17
C TYR A 140 8.64 -4.18 15.64
N SER A 141 8.45 -2.92 16.04
CA SER A 141 8.72 -2.46 17.40
C SER A 141 7.74 -1.36 17.77
N ASN A 142 7.21 -1.41 19.01
CA ASN A 142 6.27 -0.41 19.53
C ASN A 142 5.05 -0.14 18.60
N ASN A 143 4.43 -1.19 18.07
CA ASN A 143 3.32 -1.11 17.11
C ASN A 143 3.67 -0.43 15.78
N LEU A 144 4.95 -0.29 15.43
CA LEU A 144 5.39 0.28 14.17
C LEU A 144 6.11 -0.78 13.34
N LEU A 145 5.52 -1.12 12.19
CA LEU A 145 6.09 -2.02 11.19
C LEU A 145 6.90 -1.21 10.18
N THR A 146 8.21 -1.36 10.20
CA THR A 146 9.12 -0.55 9.36
C THR A 146 9.81 -1.41 8.32
N TYR A 147 9.57 -1.10 7.06
CA TYR A 147 10.31 -1.59 5.91
C TYR A 147 11.40 -0.58 5.56
N THR A 148 12.66 -1.01 5.57
CA THR A 148 13.78 -0.17 5.12
C THR A 148 14.35 -0.75 3.84
N PHE A 149 14.39 0.08 2.80
CA PHE A 149 14.87 -0.26 1.47
C PHE A 149 16.32 0.18 1.32
N GLY A 150 17.20 -0.79 1.09
CA GLY A 150 18.62 -0.62 0.83
C GLY A 150 19.09 -1.55 -0.27
N GLY A 151 20.38 -1.84 -0.30
CA GLY A 151 21.01 -2.64 -1.35
C GLY A 151 21.63 -1.78 -2.45
N ASN A 152 22.06 -2.45 -3.53
CA ASN A 152 22.70 -1.78 -4.67
C ASN A 152 21.65 -1.20 -5.63
N ASP A 153 20.51 -1.89 -5.75
CA ASP A 153 19.37 -1.43 -6.53
C ASP A 153 18.36 -0.75 -5.59
N LYS A 154 17.67 0.27 -6.11
CA LYS A 154 16.69 1.07 -5.37
C LYS A 154 15.40 1.22 -6.18
N ILE A 155 14.27 1.28 -5.49
CA ILE A 155 12.96 1.47 -6.11
C ILE A 155 12.81 2.96 -6.40
N TYR A 156 12.78 3.32 -7.68
CA TYR A 156 12.51 4.69 -8.12
C TYR A 156 10.99 4.88 -8.17
N LEU A 157 10.46 5.83 -7.40
CA LEU A 157 9.02 6.10 -7.33
C LEU A 157 8.57 7.19 -8.31
N GLY A 158 9.49 7.71 -9.13
CA GLY A 158 9.18 8.78 -10.08
C GLY A 158 9.13 10.16 -9.43
N ASP A 159 8.46 11.07 -10.13
CA ASP A 159 8.11 12.40 -9.61
C ASP A 159 7.00 12.28 -8.55
N GLU A 160 6.79 13.33 -7.77
CA GLU A 160 5.87 13.34 -6.63
C GLU A 160 4.46 12.85 -7.01
N GLY A 161 3.91 11.92 -6.21
CA GLY A 161 2.51 11.48 -6.31
C GLY A 161 2.17 10.45 -7.40
N THR A 162 3.12 9.82 -8.08
CA THR A 162 2.80 8.87 -9.17
C THR A 162 2.73 7.40 -8.79
N PHE A 163 2.93 7.06 -7.52
CA PHE A 163 3.03 5.66 -7.06
C PHE A 163 1.86 5.29 -6.14
N THR A 164 1.57 3.99 -6.05
CA THR A 164 0.60 3.41 -5.12
C THR A 164 1.28 2.38 -4.23
N ILE A 165 1.11 2.52 -2.91
CA ILE A 165 1.57 1.54 -1.93
C ILE A 165 0.36 0.98 -1.20
N GLY A 166 0.13 -0.33 -1.31
CA GLY A 166 -0.85 -1.06 -0.53
C GLY A 166 -0.21 -1.85 0.60
N TYR A 167 -0.90 -1.98 1.73
CA TYR A 167 -0.52 -2.86 2.82
C TYR A 167 -1.72 -3.73 3.18
N SER A 168 -1.48 -4.98 3.59
CA SER A 168 -2.52 -5.88 4.07
C SER A 168 -1.93 -6.93 5.00
N PRO A 169 -2.24 -6.90 6.30
CA PRO A 169 -1.90 -8.00 7.19
C PRO A 169 -2.90 -9.15 7.05
N TRP A 170 -2.55 -10.33 7.54
CA TRP A 170 -3.48 -11.46 7.52
C TRP A 170 -4.74 -11.17 8.36
N CYS A 171 -5.91 -11.52 7.80
CA CYS A 171 -7.25 -11.30 8.35
C CYS A 171 -7.75 -9.85 8.44
N ALA A 172 -6.93 -8.84 8.17
CA ALA A 172 -7.37 -7.45 8.03
C ALA A 172 -7.21 -6.99 6.58
N ASN A 173 -7.82 -5.86 6.24
CA ASN A 173 -7.88 -5.39 4.86
C ASN A 173 -7.53 -3.91 4.73
N ASP A 174 -7.01 -3.26 5.76
CA ASP A 174 -6.82 -1.82 5.77
C ASP A 174 -5.79 -1.47 4.70
N VAL A 175 -6.24 -0.77 3.66
CA VAL A 175 -5.43 -0.45 2.49
C VAL A 175 -5.10 1.02 2.54
N PHE A 176 -3.83 1.36 2.52
CA PHE A 176 -3.43 2.69 2.11
C PHE A 176 -3.36 2.70 0.61
N LEU A 177 -3.89 3.73 -0.03
CA LEU A 177 -3.67 3.94 -1.45
C LEU A 177 -3.17 5.35 -1.64
N THR A 178 -2.07 5.42 -2.37
CA THR A 178 -1.40 6.65 -2.76
C THR A 178 -1.49 6.75 -4.28
N PRO A 179 -1.55 7.94 -4.88
CA PRO A 179 -1.66 9.24 -4.22
C PRO A 179 -3.08 9.48 -3.68
N VAL A 180 -3.16 10.05 -2.49
CA VAL A 180 -4.32 10.87 -2.12
C VAL A 180 -4.19 12.16 -2.93
N PRO A 181 -5.25 12.63 -3.64
CA PRO A 181 -5.18 13.87 -4.41
C PRO A 181 -4.57 14.98 -3.57
N GLU A 182 -3.49 15.60 -4.06
CA GLU A 182 -2.78 16.60 -3.29
C GLU A 182 -3.76 17.67 -2.80
N PRO A 183 -3.76 18.04 -1.50
CA PRO A 183 -4.70 19.02 -0.95
C PRO A 183 -4.75 20.33 -1.74
N LEU A 184 -3.63 20.69 -2.39
CA LEU A 184 -3.49 21.84 -3.26
C LEU A 184 -4.32 21.74 -4.54
N THR A 185 -4.47 20.56 -5.14
CA THR A 185 -5.31 20.39 -6.35
C THR A 185 -6.80 20.54 -6.03
N ILE A 186 -7.25 20.04 -4.87
CA ILE A 186 -8.61 20.27 -4.36
C ILE A 186 -8.83 21.75 -4.07
N LEU A 187 -7.83 22.41 -3.47
CA LEU A 187 -7.86 23.84 -3.21
C LEU A 187 -7.92 24.66 -4.50
N LEU A 188 -7.11 24.33 -5.50
CA LEU A 188 -7.06 25.00 -6.80
C LEU A 188 -8.38 24.81 -7.57
N LEU A 189 -8.94 23.60 -7.53
CA LEU A 189 -10.27 23.29 -8.06
C LEU A 189 -11.35 24.12 -7.35
N GLY A 190 -11.28 24.21 -6.03
CA GLY A 190 -12.18 25.04 -5.21
C GLY A 190 -12.10 26.52 -5.60
N PHE A 191 -10.90 27.07 -5.77
CA PHE A 191 -10.71 28.44 -6.25
C PHE A 191 -11.18 28.64 -7.70
N GLY A 192 -10.97 27.66 -8.58
CA GLY A 192 -11.47 27.68 -9.96
C GLY A 192 -13.00 27.77 -10.01
N LEU A 193 -13.69 26.97 -9.20
CA LEU A 193 -15.16 26.98 -9.09
C LEU A 193 -15.70 28.29 -8.50
N LEU A 194 -15.04 28.83 -7.46
CA LEU A 194 -15.38 30.14 -6.90
C LEU A 194 -15.20 31.26 -7.94
N GLY A 195 -14.12 31.21 -8.73
CA GLY A 195 -13.87 32.16 -9.81
C GLY A 195 -14.98 32.17 -10.86
N LEU A 196 -15.42 30.99 -11.30
CA LEU A 196 -16.54 30.84 -12.25
C LEU A 196 -17.87 31.34 -11.67
N GLY A 197 -18.13 31.06 -10.39
CA GLY A 197 -19.33 31.53 -9.70
C GLY A 197 -19.41 33.06 -9.61
N LEU A 198 -18.29 33.73 -9.35
CA LEU A 198 -18.22 35.20 -9.31
C LEU A 198 -18.30 35.84 -10.69
N ALA A 199 -17.71 35.22 -11.72
CA ALA A 199 -17.76 35.71 -13.09
C ALA A 199 -19.20 35.79 -13.64
N ARG A 200 -20.05 34.81 -13.30
CA ARG A 200 -21.46 34.76 -13.74
C ARG A 200 -22.34 35.86 -13.12
N ARG A 201 -21.95 36.47 -12.00
CA ARG A 201 -22.72 37.55 -11.35
C ARG A 201 -22.58 38.92 -12.02
N LYS A 202 -21.61 39.08 -12.93
CA LYS A 202 -21.37 40.33 -13.69
C LYS A 202 -21.84 40.26 -15.15
N SER A 203 -22.41 39.13 -15.57
CA SER A 203 -23.03 38.96 -16.90
C SER A 203 -24.54 39.14 -16.82
#